data_AF-A0AA37IET8-F1
#
_entry.id   AF-A0AA37IET8-F1
#
_cell.length_a   1.000
_cell.length_b   1.000
_cell.length_c   1.000
_cell.angle_alpha   90.00
_cell.angle_beta   90.00
_cell.angle_gamma   90.00
#
_symmetry.space_group_name_H-M   'P 1'
#
loop_
_entity.id
_entity.type
_entity.pdbx_description
1 polymer ?
#
loop_
_entity_poly.entity_id
_entity_poly.type
_entity_poly.pdbx_seq_one_letter_code
_entity_poly.pdbx_strand_id
1 'polypeptide(L)'
;MDDGSNDARMIPPADDRPADDFDADERPAARAAPKHRRTSSSSSVAGSGEKRPRAAPRSDFRIAEQPGFVLHSYPYRETSLIIDVFSRDFGRVALVAKGAKRPHSALRGVLQTFQPLGLSWSGKGEVRTLTTAEWVGGMLPLAGDALLCGFYVNELLVKFCAREDAHPALFNHYVLTLSRLAHDEPAVQVLRSFERVLLRETGYAMNLTRTVTRQPVVAEGRYVFDPDRGVGEASDDLPAPWPVISGQTLIDMERDDYTSPQTAAQSKTLMRFLLNHYLGGTPLATRQILIDLQKL
;
A
#
# COMPACT_ATOMS: atom_id res chain seq x y z
N MET A 1 -28.19 -2.69 60.05
CA MET A 1 -29.26 -1.70 60.26
C MET A 1 -29.23 -0.83 59.01
N ASP A 2 -29.94 -1.27 57.98
CA ASP A 2 -31.34 -0.88 57.66
C ASP A 2 -31.26 0.32 56.70
N ASP A 3 -31.96 0.49 55.58
CA ASP A 3 -32.97 -0.20 54.75
C ASP A 3 -33.09 0.73 53.52
N GLY A 4 -33.08 0.29 52.26
CA GLY A 4 -34.29 -0.06 51.49
C GLY A 4 -34.13 0.52 50.08
N SER A 5 -34.14 -0.27 49.01
CA SER A 5 -35.27 -0.97 48.36
C SER A 5 -36.01 -0.09 47.34
N ASN A 6 -35.84 -0.41 46.04
CA ASN A 6 -36.93 -0.78 45.12
C ASN A 6 -36.33 -1.13 43.74
N ASP A 7 -36.36 -2.39 43.32
CA ASP A 7 -37.43 -3.10 42.55
C ASP A 7 -37.25 -2.90 41.03
N ALA A 8 -36.78 -3.93 40.28
CA ALA A 8 -37.54 -5.06 39.71
C ALA A 8 -38.38 -4.63 38.49
N ARG A 9 -38.52 -5.32 37.36
CA ARG A 9 -38.11 -6.63 36.79
C ARG A 9 -38.43 -6.54 35.27
N MET A 10 -37.57 -7.04 34.36
CA MET A 10 -37.71 -8.29 33.58
C MET A 10 -38.92 -8.41 32.60
N ILE A 11 -38.70 -8.18 31.28
CA ILE A 11 -38.71 -9.12 30.10
C ILE A 11 -39.85 -10.19 30.02
N PRO A 12 -40.36 -10.73 28.86
CA PRO A 12 -40.60 -10.31 27.43
C PRO A 12 -42.03 -10.84 26.95
N PRO A 13 -42.32 -11.45 25.76
CA PRO A 13 -41.87 -11.36 24.34
C PRO A 13 -43.01 -11.28 23.26
N ALA A 14 -42.59 -11.23 21.97
CA ALA A 14 -43.16 -11.83 20.74
C ALA A 14 -44.41 -11.27 19.99
N ASP A 15 -44.17 -11.14 18.67
CA ASP A 15 -45.01 -11.43 17.49
C ASP A 15 -46.01 -10.42 16.89
N ASP A 16 -46.20 -10.64 15.57
CA ASP A 16 -47.24 -10.18 14.63
C ASP A 16 -47.02 -8.93 13.73
N ARG A 17 -46.88 -9.23 12.43
CA ARG A 17 -47.22 -8.41 11.23
C ARG A 17 -48.78 -8.38 11.09
N PRO A 18 -49.46 -7.65 10.16
CA PRO A 18 -49.00 -6.99 8.91
C PRO A 18 -49.71 -5.64 8.50
N ALA A 19 -49.40 -5.19 7.28
CA ALA A 19 -50.21 -4.42 6.30
C ALA A 19 -50.44 -2.89 6.46
N ASP A 20 -50.14 -2.17 5.38
CA ASP A 20 -50.90 -1.06 4.74
C ASP A 20 -50.09 -0.66 3.48
N ASP A 21 -50.43 -1.10 2.26
CA ASP A 21 -51.55 -0.74 1.40
C ASP A 21 -51.39 0.67 0.79
N PHE A 22 -50.93 0.73 -0.47
CA PHE A 22 -51.27 1.82 -1.40
C PHE A 22 -51.31 1.28 -2.84
N ASP A 23 -52.56 1.31 -3.29
CA ASP A 23 -53.25 1.05 -4.54
C ASP A 23 -52.56 0.97 -5.90
N ALA A 24 -53.29 0.27 -6.77
CA ALA A 24 -53.04 -0.11 -8.14
C ALA A 24 -53.36 1.02 -9.16
N ASP A 25 -52.84 0.87 -10.38
CA ASP A 25 -53.73 0.86 -11.55
C ASP A 25 -53.13 0.07 -12.74
N GLU A 26 -53.97 -0.77 -13.34
CA GLU A 26 -53.76 -1.69 -14.47
C GLU A 26 -54.00 -0.97 -15.82
N ARG A 27 -53.14 -1.13 -16.85
CA ARG A 27 -53.29 -1.92 -18.12
C ARG A 27 -54.61 -1.70 -18.92
N PRO A 28 -54.67 -1.86 -20.28
CA PRO A 28 -53.97 -2.90 -21.06
C PRO A 28 -53.61 -2.58 -22.55
N ALA A 29 -53.14 -3.63 -23.23
CA ALA A 29 -52.49 -3.74 -24.54
C ALA A 29 -53.43 -3.78 -25.78
N ALA A 30 -52.85 -3.59 -26.99
CA ALA A 30 -53.43 -4.09 -28.25
C ALA A 30 -52.41 -4.33 -29.41
N ARG A 31 -52.19 -5.61 -29.72
CA ARG A 31 -52.00 -6.37 -31.00
C ARG A 31 -51.77 -5.68 -32.39
N ALA A 32 -50.68 -6.14 -33.04
CA ALA A 32 -50.48 -6.78 -34.37
C ALA A 32 -51.13 -6.35 -35.72
N ALA A 33 -50.26 -5.94 -36.67
CA ALA A 33 -50.03 -6.29 -38.11
C ALA A 33 -51.19 -6.38 -39.16
N PRO A 34 -50.97 -6.03 -40.46
CA PRO A 34 -50.35 -6.99 -41.41
C PRO A 34 -49.41 -6.41 -42.51
N LYS A 35 -48.79 -7.33 -43.25
CA LYS A 35 -47.79 -7.16 -44.34
C LYS A 35 -48.44 -6.86 -45.70
N HIS A 36 -47.78 -6.05 -46.53
CA HIS A 36 -47.87 -6.17 -48.00
C HIS A 36 -46.48 -6.14 -48.64
N ARG A 37 -46.23 -7.14 -49.48
CA ARG A 37 -45.05 -7.37 -50.30
C ARG A 37 -45.38 -6.96 -51.74
N ARG A 38 -44.59 -6.09 -52.36
CA ARG A 38 -44.44 -6.02 -53.83
C ARG A 38 -43.00 -5.66 -54.20
N THR A 39 -42.61 -6.24 -55.32
CA THR A 39 -41.29 -6.37 -55.90
C THR A 39 -40.88 -5.17 -56.76
N SER A 40 -39.56 -5.01 -56.90
CA SER A 40 -38.83 -4.83 -58.18
C SER A 40 -37.95 -3.58 -58.34
N SER A 41 -36.74 -3.89 -58.82
CA SER A 41 -35.88 -3.15 -59.74
C SER A 41 -34.96 -2.04 -59.23
N SER A 42 -33.72 -2.20 -59.69
CA SER A 42 -32.52 -1.39 -59.58
C SER A 42 -32.64 0.05 -60.07
N SER A 43 -31.94 0.97 -59.41
CA SER A 43 -31.07 1.92 -60.11
C SER A 43 -30.12 2.62 -59.14
N SER A 44 -28.88 2.69 -59.59
CA SER A 44 -27.73 3.36 -59.00
C SER A 44 -27.90 4.88 -58.93
N VAL A 45 -27.67 5.47 -57.76
CA VAL A 45 -27.20 6.87 -57.67
C VAL A 45 -26.09 6.92 -56.62
N ALA A 46 -24.91 7.31 -57.07
CA ALA A 46 -23.74 7.56 -56.25
C ALA A 46 -24.03 8.73 -55.30
N GLY A 47 -24.20 8.42 -54.01
CA GLY A 47 -24.20 9.38 -52.93
C GLY A 47 -22.82 9.42 -52.29
N SER A 48 -22.12 10.52 -52.47
CA SER A 48 -20.87 10.88 -51.80
C SER A 48 -21.07 10.94 -50.30
N GLY A 49 -20.88 9.80 -49.62
CA GLY A 49 -20.79 9.74 -48.17
C GLY A 49 -19.39 10.21 -47.74
N GLU A 50 -19.28 11.46 -47.31
CA GLU A 50 -18.12 11.94 -46.56
C GLU A 50 -17.87 10.99 -45.38
N LYS A 51 -16.74 10.29 -45.43
CA LYS A 51 -16.23 9.51 -44.31
C LYS A 51 -15.97 10.49 -43.16
N ARG A 52 -16.80 10.40 -42.10
CA ARG A 52 -16.50 10.97 -40.78
C ARG A 52 -15.02 10.72 -40.47
N PRO A 53 -14.23 11.76 -40.14
CA PRO A 53 -12.82 11.55 -39.84
C PRO A 53 -12.73 10.59 -38.65
N ARG A 54 -11.91 9.53 -38.80
CA ARG A 54 -11.49 8.66 -37.71
C ARG A 54 -11.05 9.56 -36.56
N ALA A 55 -11.65 9.38 -35.38
CA ALA A 55 -11.24 10.09 -34.18
C ALA A 55 -9.72 10.06 -34.07
N ALA A 56 -9.11 11.24 -33.93
CA ALA A 56 -7.68 11.38 -33.73
C ALA A 56 -7.21 10.40 -32.65
N PRO A 57 -6.01 9.82 -32.75
CA PRO A 57 -5.51 8.91 -31.74
C PRO A 57 -5.52 9.67 -30.41
N ARG A 58 -6.38 9.23 -29.48
CA ARG A 58 -6.29 9.70 -28.10
C ARG A 58 -4.84 9.41 -27.71
N SER A 59 -4.11 10.44 -27.29
CA SER A 59 -2.80 10.25 -26.69
C SER A 59 -3.03 9.54 -25.35
N ASP A 60 -3.25 8.23 -25.45
CA ASP A 60 -3.44 7.34 -24.33
C ASP A 60 -2.09 7.33 -23.63
N PHE A 61 -2.05 7.93 -22.43
CA PHE A 61 -0.91 7.79 -21.55
C PHE A 61 -0.80 6.30 -21.22
N ARG A 62 0.10 5.61 -21.91
CA ARG A 62 0.33 4.18 -21.79
C ARG A 62 1.72 3.98 -21.27
N ILE A 63 1.81 3.16 -20.24
CA ILE A 63 3.03 2.77 -19.59
C ILE A 63 3.10 1.25 -19.71
N ALA A 64 4.25 0.74 -20.14
CA ALA A 64 4.44 -0.68 -20.42
C ALA A 64 5.61 -1.23 -19.60
N GLU A 65 5.48 -2.50 -19.21
CA GLU A 65 6.55 -3.32 -18.62
C GLU A 65 7.30 -2.67 -17.47
N GLN A 66 6.57 -1.98 -16.59
CA GLN A 66 7.17 -1.35 -15.42
C GLN A 66 7.38 -2.34 -14.31
N PRO A 67 8.61 -2.46 -13.78
CA PRO A 67 8.86 -3.23 -12.58
C PRO A 67 8.01 -2.69 -11.43
N GLY A 68 7.30 -3.59 -10.76
CA GLY A 68 6.48 -3.23 -9.63
C GLY A 68 6.05 -4.41 -8.76
N PHE A 69 5.53 -4.07 -7.59
CA PHE A 69 4.97 -5.02 -6.64
C PHE A 69 3.58 -4.56 -6.21
N VAL A 70 2.68 -5.52 -6.00
CA VAL A 70 1.42 -5.23 -5.31
C VAL A 70 1.72 -5.00 -3.82
N LEU A 71 1.37 -3.83 -3.32
CA LEU A 71 1.42 -3.52 -1.88
C LEU A 71 0.16 -4.00 -1.18
N HIS A 72 -0.99 -3.72 -1.79
CA HIS A 72 -2.30 -4.07 -1.26
C HIS A 72 -3.33 -4.26 -2.39
N SER A 73 -4.38 -5.05 -2.13
CA SER A 73 -5.49 -5.25 -3.06
C SER A 73 -6.84 -5.12 -2.35
N TYR A 74 -7.82 -4.53 -3.04
CA TYR A 74 -9.17 -4.33 -2.55
C TYR A 74 -10.20 -4.83 -3.57
N PRO A 75 -11.24 -5.58 -3.16
CA PRO A 75 -12.37 -5.90 -4.03
C PRO A 75 -12.99 -4.63 -4.62
N TYR A 76 -13.15 -4.57 -5.94
CA TYR A 76 -13.78 -3.45 -6.63
C TYR A 76 -14.80 -3.95 -7.65
N ARG A 77 -16.09 -3.64 -7.42
CA ARG A 77 -17.21 -4.24 -8.18
C ARG A 77 -17.20 -5.77 -8.09
N GLU A 78 -18.09 -6.39 -8.85
CA GLU A 78 -18.28 -7.85 -8.81
C GLU A 78 -17.01 -8.61 -9.24
N THR A 79 -16.38 -8.18 -10.34
CA THR A 79 -15.30 -8.94 -11.00
C THR A 79 -13.92 -8.27 -11.01
N SER A 80 -13.76 -7.08 -10.43
CA SER A 80 -12.51 -6.31 -10.53
C SER A 80 -11.83 -6.13 -9.17
N LEU A 81 -10.57 -5.69 -9.20
CA LEU A 81 -9.80 -5.28 -8.01
C LEU A 81 -9.28 -3.86 -8.22
N ILE A 82 -9.13 -3.10 -7.13
CA ILE A 82 -8.20 -1.99 -7.08
C ILE A 82 -6.94 -2.53 -6.40
N ILE A 83 -5.78 -2.33 -7.02
CA ILE A 83 -4.48 -2.66 -6.46
C ILE A 83 -3.68 -1.38 -6.24
N ASP A 84 -3.03 -1.29 -5.09
CA ASP A 84 -1.98 -0.29 -4.85
C ASP A 84 -0.65 -0.95 -5.15
N VAL A 85 0.14 -0.35 -6.04
CA VAL A 85 1.42 -0.91 -6.49
C VAL A 85 2.55 0.05 -6.19
N PHE A 86 3.71 -0.49 -5.83
CA PHE A 86 4.96 0.25 -5.81
C PHE A 86 5.71 -0.05 -7.10
N SER A 87 5.78 0.93 -8.00
CA SER A 87 6.51 0.87 -9.26
C SER A 87 7.85 1.59 -9.12
N ARG A 88 8.90 1.03 -9.72
CA ARG A 88 10.25 1.60 -9.65
C ARG A 88 10.31 3.03 -10.16
N ASP A 89 9.72 3.26 -11.34
CA ASP A 89 9.91 4.50 -12.09
C ASP A 89 8.71 5.45 -11.95
N PHE A 90 7.63 5.00 -11.31
CA PHE A 90 6.39 5.77 -11.13
C PHE A 90 5.90 5.85 -9.69
N GLY A 91 6.66 5.31 -8.73
CA GLY A 91 6.29 5.37 -7.32
C GLY A 91 5.03 4.57 -7.01
N ARG A 92 4.26 5.06 -6.04
CA ARG A 92 3.01 4.41 -5.64
C ARG A 92 1.86 4.77 -6.57
N VAL A 93 1.26 3.76 -7.21
CA VAL A 93 0.20 3.94 -8.22
C VAL A 93 -1.00 3.05 -7.91
N ALA A 94 -2.21 3.61 -7.99
CA ALA A 94 -3.44 2.83 -7.87
C ALA A 94 -3.93 2.39 -9.25
N LEU A 95 -4.20 1.09 -9.41
CA LEU A 95 -4.63 0.50 -10.67
C LEU A 95 -5.94 -0.28 -10.49
N VAL A 96 -6.89 -0.12 -11.41
CA VAL A 96 -8.05 -1.02 -11.55
C VAL A 96 -7.65 -2.21 -12.42
N ALA A 97 -7.69 -3.40 -11.85
CA ALA A 97 -7.54 -4.67 -12.54
C ALA A 97 -8.94 -5.22 -12.92
N LYS A 98 -9.39 -4.89 -14.12
CA LYS A 98 -10.74 -5.25 -14.61
C LYS A 98 -10.84 -6.76 -14.84
N GLY A 99 -11.88 -7.38 -14.30
CA GLY A 99 -12.12 -8.82 -14.48
C GLY A 99 -11.13 -9.73 -13.73
N ALA A 100 -10.25 -9.18 -12.89
CA ALA A 100 -9.22 -9.93 -12.17
C ALA A 100 -9.78 -11.07 -11.30
N LYS A 101 -11.03 -10.98 -10.84
CA LYS A 101 -11.67 -12.02 -10.00
C LYS A 101 -12.29 -13.16 -10.81
N ARG A 102 -12.37 -13.05 -12.15
CA ARG A 102 -12.99 -14.10 -12.99
C ARG A 102 -12.16 -15.39 -12.92
N PRO A 103 -12.80 -16.58 -12.93
CA PRO A 103 -12.11 -17.87 -12.79
C PRO A 103 -10.93 -18.08 -13.75
N HIS A 104 -11.07 -17.64 -15.01
CA HIS A 104 -10.06 -17.80 -16.07
C HIS A 104 -9.26 -16.52 -16.36
N SER A 105 -9.26 -15.56 -15.43
CA SER A 105 -8.49 -14.32 -15.61
C SER A 105 -6.99 -14.59 -15.45
N ALA A 106 -6.19 -14.20 -16.45
CA ALA A 106 -4.73 -14.21 -16.35
C ALA A 106 -4.20 -13.38 -15.16
N LEU A 107 -4.95 -12.33 -14.76
CA LEU A 107 -4.59 -11.46 -13.64
C LEU A 107 -4.81 -12.12 -12.26
N ARG A 108 -5.63 -13.17 -12.15
CA ARG A 108 -6.06 -13.72 -10.85
C ARG A 108 -4.91 -14.34 -10.06
N GLY A 109 -3.99 -15.01 -10.76
CA GLY A 109 -2.87 -15.71 -10.14
C GLY A 109 -1.64 -14.82 -9.88
N VAL A 110 -1.47 -13.75 -10.67
CA VAL A 110 -0.24 -12.94 -10.65
C VAL A 110 -0.32 -11.73 -9.71
N LEU A 111 -1.52 -11.23 -9.37
CA LEU A 111 -1.68 -10.05 -8.51
C LEU A 111 -1.57 -10.38 -7.01
N GLN A 112 -0.50 -11.07 -6.64
CA GLN A 112 -0.15 -11.40 -5.26
C GLN A 112 0.88 -10.40 -4.71
N THR A 113 0.86 -10.17 -3.39
CA THR A 113 1.88 -9.38 -2.71
C THR A 113 3.24 -10.11 -2.74
N PHE A 114 4.32 -9.34 -2.67
CA PHE A 114 5.71 -9.83 -2.62
C PHE A 114 6.21 -10.55 -3.90
N GLN A 115 5.43 -10.53 -4.98
CA GLN A 115 5.85 -11.05 -6.27
C GLN A 115 6.33 -9.93 -7.20
N PRO A 116 7.47 -10.09 -7.90
CA PRO A 116 7.94 -9.13 -8.88
C PRO A 116 7.07 -9.21 -10.14
N LEU A 117 6.57 -8.06 -10.57
CA LEU A 117 5.69 -7.96 -11.73
C LEU A 117 6.25 -6.97 -12.78
N GLY A 118 6.07 -7.33 -14.05
CA GLY A 118 6.06 -6.40 -15.18
C GLY A 118 4.63 -5.87 -15.34
N LEU A 119 4.42 -4.60 -15.02
CA LEU A 119 3.11 -3.97 -15.00
C LEU A 119 2.95 -3.00 -16.17
N SER A 120 1.87 -3.18 -16.93
CA SER A 120 1.47 -2.28 -17.99
C SER A 120 0.11 -1.66 -17.65
N TRP A 121 -0.05 -0.34 -17.83
CA TRP A 121 -1.31 0.36 -17.56
C TRP A 121 -1.54 1.55 -18.50
N SER A 122 -2.79 2.03 -18.48
CA SER A 122 -3.20 3.19 -19.27
C SER A 122 -4.12 4.14 -18.50
N GLY A 123 -4.10 5.41 -18.90
CA GLY A 123 -4.96 6.47 -18.35
C GLY A 123 -4.19 7.54 -17.59
N LYS A 124 -4.87 8.68 -17.33
CA LYS A 124 -4.31 9.88 -16.68
C LYS A 124 -5.01 10.25 -15.36
N GLY A 125 -5.99 9.46 -14.92
CA GLY A 125 -6.69 9.71 -13.66
C GLY A 125 -5.93 9.14 -12.46
N GLU A 126 -6.40 9.48 -11.25
CA GLU A 126 -5.79 8.99 -9.99
C GLU A 126 -5.77 7.46 -9.91
N VAL A 127 -6.80 6.80 -10.44
CA VAL A 127 -6.81 5.33 -10.58
C VAL A 127 -6.76 4.99 -12.06
N ARG A 128 -5.66 4.34 -12.48
CA ARG A 128 -5.39 3.98 -13.88
C ARG A 128 -5.91 2.58 -14.17
N THR A 129 -6.04 2.21 -15.43
CA THR A 129 -6.47 0.84 -15.79
C THR A 129 -5.25 -0.04 -16.03
N LEU A 130 -5.11 -1.09 -15.23
CA LEU A 130 -4.12 -2.15 -15.48
C LEU A 130 -4.49 -2.86 -16.79
N THR A 131 -3.53 -2.96 -17.71
CA THR A 131 -3.71 -3.65 -18.99
C THR A 131 -3.05 -5.02 -18.98
N THR A 132 -1.85 -5.14 -18.40
CA THR A 132 -1.10 -6.40 -18.32
C THR A 132 -0.37 -6.46 -16.98
N ALA A 133 -0.26 -7.65 -16.41
CA ALA A 133 0.64 -7.96 -15.32
C ALA A 133 1.31 -9.31 -15.61
N GLU A 134 2.63 -9.31 -15.69
CA GLU A 134 3.43 -10.52 -15.95
C GLU A 134 4.32 -10.81 -14.75
N TRP A 135 4.35 -12.06 -14.31
CA TRP A 135 5.27 -12.47 -13.24
C TRP A 135 6.68 -12.60 -13.80
N VAL A 136 7.62 -11.87 -13.20
CA VAL A 136 9.02 -11.86 -13.65
C VAL A 136 9.80 -13.05 -13.08
N GLY A 137 9.36 -13.63 -11.96
CA GLY A 137 10.06 -14.71 -11.28
C GLY A 137 11.28 -14.24 -10.49
N GLY A 138 12.03 -15.21 -9.95
CA GLY A 138 13.34 -14.96 -9.33
C GLY A 138 13.33 -14.59 -7.84
N MET A 139 12.19 -14.64 -7.16
CA MET A 139 12.10 -14.44 -5.70
C MET A 139 11.48 -15.64 -5.00
N LEU A 140 12.10 -16.05 -3.89
CA LEU A 140 11.53 -17.02 -2.95
C LEU A 140 10.31 -16.41 -2.24
N PRO A 141 9.24 -17.18 -2.02
CA PRO A 141 8.07 -16.69 -1.28
C PRO A 141 8.42 -16.45 0.19
N LEU A 142 7.87 -15.38 0.77
CA LEU A 142 7.94 -15.15 2.21
C LEU A 142 7.02 -16.13 2.95
N ALA A 143 7.50 -16.66 4.07
CA ALA A 143 6.76 -17.57 4.94
C ALA A 143 7.03 -17.26 6.43
N GLY A 144 6.19 -17.79 7.32
CA GLY A 144 6.36 -17.61 8.77
C GLY A 144 6.47 -16.13 9.20
N ASP A 145 7.41 -15.84 10.09
CA ASP A 145 7.64 -14.49 10.61
C ASP A 145 8.09 -13.50 9.53
N ALA A 146 8.78 -13.97 8.49
CA ALA A 146 9.22 -13.15 7.37
C ALA A 146 8.03 -12.57 6.58
N LEU A 147 6.90 -13.30 6.54
CA LEU A 147 5.67 -12.82 5.89
C LEU A 147 5.10 -11.59 6.61
N LEU A 148 5.07 -11.61 7.94
CA LEU A 148 4.63 -10.46 8.75
C LEU A 148 5.60 -9.28 8.60
N CYS A 149 6.91 -9.56 8.52
CA CYS A 149 7.91 -8.53 8.22
C CYS A 149 7.70 -7.90 6.84
N GLY A 150 7.36 -8.69 5.82
CA GLY A 150 7.02 -8.20 4.49
C GLY A 150 5.81 -7.26 4.51
N PHE A 151 4.74 -7.63 5.24
CA PHE A 151 3.58 -6.75 5.38
C PHE A 151 3.90 -5.45 6.11
N TYR A 152 4.76 -5.50 7.13
CA TYR A 152 5.25 -4.30 7.82
C TYR A 152 5.96 -3.34 6.86
N VAL A 153 6.86 -3.87 6.02
CA VAL A 153 7.57 -3.10 4.99
C VAL A 153 6.59 -2.50 3.96
N ASN A 154 5.57 -3.26 3.52
CA ASN A 154 4.53 -2.73 2.62
C ASN A 154 3.72 -1.60 3.26
N GLU A 155 3.34 -1.75 4.52
CA GLU A 155 2.60 -0.73 5.26
C GLU A 155 3.42 0.56 5.37
N LEU A 156 4.72 0.45 5.67
CA LEU A 156 5.62 1.60 5.69
C LEU A 156 5.67 2.32 4.33
N LEU A 157 5.78 1.58 3.21
CA LEU A 157 5.72 2.20 1.88
C LEU A 157 4.40 2.96 1.66
N VAL A 158 3.27 2.39 2.04
CA VAL A 158 1.95 3.04 1.91
C VAL A 158 1.85 4.33 2.74
N LYS A 159 2.48 4.36 3.92
CA LYS A 159 2.42 5.50 4.85
C LYS A 159 3.42 6.60 4.53
N PHE A 160 4.61 6.25 4.07
CA PHE A 160 5.71 7.19 3.88
C PHE A 160 5.89 7.65 2.43
N CYS A 161 5.46 6.87 1.43
CA CYS A 161 5.59 7.25 0.02
C CYS A 161 4.36 8.00 -0.47
N ALA A 162 4.59 9.20 -1.02
CA ALA A 162 3.58 9.92 -1.77
C ALA A 162 3.16 9.13 -3.02
N ARG A 163 1.93 9.37 -3.50
CA ARG A 163 1.46 8.76 -4.75
C ARG A 163 2.16 9.41 -5.92
N GLU A 164 2.52 8.59 -6.90
CA GLU A 164 3.17 9.03 -8.14
C GLU A 164 4.54 9.70 -7.96
N ASP A 165 5.18 9.51 -6.80
CA ASP A 165 6.54 9.97 -6.50
C ASP A 165 7.53 8.80 -6.55
N ALA A 166 8.50 8.87 -7.46
CA ALA A 166 9.38 7.75 -7.78
C ALA A 166 10.59 7.71 -6.86
N HIS A 167 10.81 6.55 -6.23
CA HIS A 167 12.01 6.28 -5.42
C HIS A 167 12.75 5.03 -5.92
N PRO A 168 13.51 5.11 -7.04
CA PRO A 168 14.18 3.93 -7.62
C PRO A 168 15.18 3.24 -6.69
N ALA A 169 15.90 4.01 -5.86
CA ALA A 169 16.84 3.46 -4.89
C ALA A 169 16.11 2.70 -3.77
N LEU A 170 15.02 3.27 -3.23
CA LEU A 170 14.15 2.59 -2.28
C LEU A 170 13.50 1.34 -2.88
N PHE A 171 13.11 1.37 -4.15
CA PHE A 171 12.58 0.21 -4.86
C PHE A 171 13.60 -0.94 -4.91
N ASN A 172 14.84 -0.65 -5.29
CA ASN A 172 15.90 -1.66 -5.30
C ASN A 172 16.17 -2.20 -3.89
N HIS A 173 16.14 -1.33 -2.88
CA HIS A 173 16.31 -1.73 -1.49
C HIS A 173 15.13 -2.56 -0.95
N TYR A 174 13.91 -2.29 -1.42
CA TYR A 174 12.73 -3.10 -1.13
C TYR A 174 12.88 -4.52 -1.70
N VAL A 175 13.35 -4.66 -2.94
CA VAL A 175 13.67 -5.97 -3.55
C VAL A 175 14.71 -6.71 -2.72
N LEU A 176 15.80 -6.03 -2.32
CA LEU A 176 16.82 -6.61 -1.45
C LEU A 176 16.23 -7.05 -0.12
N THR A 177 15.40 -6.21 0.50
CA THR A 177 14.71 -6.50 1.77
C THR A 177 13.87 -7.76 1.69
N LEU A 178 13.04 -7.90 0.65
CA LEU A 178 12.25 -9.13 0.44
C LEU A 178 13.15 -10.35 0.24
N SER A 179 14.22 -10.22 -0.55
CA SER A 179 15.17 -11.31 -0.77
C SER A 179 15.85 -11.76 0.53
N ARG A 180 16.33 -10.82 1.35
CA ARG A 180 17.00 -11.14 2.63
C ARG A 180 16.04 -11.83 3.60
N LEU A 181 14.80 -11.34 3.70
CA LEU A 181 13.76 -11.96 4.51
C LEU A 181 13.42 -13.38 4.03
N ALA A 182 13.39 -13.61 2.71
CA ALA A 182 13.09 -14.93 2.15
C ALA A 182 14.22 -15.96 2.30
N HIS A 183 15.44 -15.50 2.63
CA HIS A 183 16.61 -16.35 2.90
C HIS A 183 16.95 -16.40 4.40
N ASP A 184 15.96 -16.15 5.26
CA ASP A 184 16.07 -16.28 6.72
C ASP A 184 17.16 -15.41 7.37
N GLU A 185 17.53 -14.29 6.73
CA GLU A 185 18.40 -13.32 7.40
C GLU A 185 17.72 -12.71 8.63
N PRO A 186 18.48 -12.33 9.68
CA PRO A 186 17.90 -11.81 10.91
C PRO A 186 17.01 -10.59 10.67
N ALA A 187 15.69 -10.76 10.83
CA ALA A 187 14.68 -9.75 10.52
C ALA A 187 14.94 -8.41 11.22
N VAL A 188 15.52 -8.42 12.44
CA VAL A 188 15.91 -7.19 13.14
C VAL A 188 16.82 -6.33 12.27
N GLN A 189 17.86 -6.91 11.68
CA GLN A 189 18.83 -6.20 10.85
C GLN A 189 18.20 -5.75 9.53
N VAL A 190 17.50 -6.66 8.86
CA VAL A 190 16.85 -6.40 7.56
C VAL A 190 15.85 -5.25 7.67
N LEU A 191 15.01 -5.24 8.71
CA LEU A 191 14.03 -4.19 8.92
C LEU A 191 14.67 -2.84 9.27
N ARG A 192 15.75 -2.81 10.07
CA ARG A 192 16.43 -1.53 10.38
C ARG A 192 17.08 -0.94 9.14
N SER A 193 17.72 -1.79 8.32
CA SER A 193 18.30 -1.40 7.03
C SER A 193 17.22 -0.77 6.14
N PHE A 194 16.07 -1.43 5.99
CA PHE A 194 14.96 -0.90 5.19
C PHE A 194 14.43 0.44 5.69
N GLU A 195 14.13 0.56 6.99
CA GLU A 195 13.58 1.78 7.58
C GLU A 195 14.51 2.98 7.44
N ARG A 196 15.82 2.76 7.61
CA ARG A 196 16.83 3.81 7.43
C ARG A 196 16.83 4.33 6.00
N VAL A 197 16.80 3.42 5.02
CA VAL A 197 16.75 3.79 3.60
C VAL A 197 15.42 4.46 3.28
N LEU A 198 14.29 3.94 3.77
CA LEU A 198 12.97 4.56 3.61
C LEU A 198 12.97 6.01 4.06
N LEU A 199 13.37 6.28 5.31
CA LEU A 199 13.35 7.64 5.87
C LEU A 199 14.32 8.57 5.12
N ARG A 200 15.44 8.06 4.61
CA ARG A 200 16.38 8.85 3.81
C ARG A 200 15.80 9.21 2.45
N GLU A 201 15.28 8.22 1.73
CA GLU A 201 14.77 8.40 0.37
C GLU A 201 13.48 9.23 0.32
N THR A 202 12.70 9.22 1.39
CA THR A 202 11.49 10.06 1.55
C THR A 202 11.78 11.43 2.17
N GLY A 203 13.04 11.74 2.47
CA GLY A 203 13.48 13.06 2.93
C GLY A 203 13.27 13.35 4.43
N TYR A 204 12.86 12.36 5.23
CA TYR A 204 12.66 12.52 6.66
C TYR A 204 13.96 12.48 7.48
N ALA A 205 14.91 11.61 7.12
CA ALA A 205 16.12 11.42 7.90
C ALA A 205 17.40 11.77 7.13
N MET A 206 18.22 12.61 7.75
CA MET A 206 19.54 12.99 7.25
C MET A 206 20.66 12.05 7.76
N ASN A 207 21.88 12.31 7.31
CA ASN A 207 23.11 11.60 7.67
C ASN A 207 23.27 11.37 9.19
N LEU A 208 23.59 10.13 9.59
CA LEU A 208 23.73 9.76 11.00
C LEU A 208 25.14 10.02 11.57
N THR A 209 26.11 10.34 10.73
CA THR A 209 27.54 10.48 11.10
C THR A 209 27.99 11.92 11.33
N ARG A 210 27.08 12.89 11.20
CA ARG A 210 27.36 14.30 11.48
C ARG A 210 26.28 14.90 12.35
N THR A 211 26.70 15.71 13.31
CA THR A 211 25.79 16.44 14.20
C THR A 211 25.17 17.65 13.51
N VAL A 212 24.17 18.25 14.14
CA VAL A 212 23.56 19.54 13.75
C VAL A 212 24.58 20.69 13.65
N THR A 213 25.70 20.59 14.38
CA THR A 213 26.83 21.54 14.32
C THR A 213 27.88 21.15 13.27
N ARG A 214 27.57 20.15 12.43
CA ARG A 214 28.42 19.57 11.37
C ARG A 214 29.68 18.85 11.86
N GLN A 215 29.82 18.63 13.16
CA GLN A 215 30.91 17.84 13.71
C GLN A 215 30.70 16.36 13.41
N PRO A 216 31.78 15.58 13.19
CA PRO A 216 31.65 14.14 13.06
C PRO A 216 31.12 13.53 14.35
N VAL A 217 30.27 12.51 14.21
CA VAL A 217 29.89 11.65 15.32
C VAL A 217 31.11 10.83 15.76
N VAL A 218 31.36 10.81 17.07
CA VAL A 218 32.46 10.09 17.71
C VAL A 218 31.90 8.84 18.40
N ALA A 219 32.57 7.70 18.27
CA ALA A 219 32.06 6.40 18.70
C ALA A 219 31.64 6.37 20.19
N GLU A 220 32.46 6.97 21.05
CA GLU A 220 32.30 7.02 22.50
C GLU A 220 31.26 8.07 22.94
N GLY A 221 30.81 8.93 22.01
CA GLY A 221 29.84 9.98 22.29
C GLY A 221 28.43 9.45 22.55
N ARG A 222 27.61 10.29 23.17
CA ARG A 222 26.17 10.06 23.40
C ARG A 222 25.37 11.09 22.63
N TYR A 223 24.37 10.63 21.89
CA TYR A 223 23.62 11.46 20.95
C TYR A 223 22.12 11.23 21.08
N VAL A 224 21.36 12.19 20.60
CA VAL A 224 19.93 12.07 20.31
C VAL A 224 19.68 12.41 18.86
N PHE A 225 18.52 12.01 18.34
CA PHE A 225 18.07 12.40 17.02
C PHE A 225 16.85 13.29 17.16
N ASP A 226 17.01 14.57 16.84
CA ASP A 226 15.92 15.52 16.66
C ASP A 226 15.29 15.27 15.28
N PRO A 227 14.00 14.92 15.18
CA PRO A 227 13.34 14.66 13.89
C PRO A 227 13.41 15.83 12.89
N ASP A 228 13.51 17.07 13.36
CA ASP A 228 13.53 18.28 12.53
C ASP A 228 14.96 18.76 12.24
N ARG A 229 15.92 18.45 13.13
CA ARG A 229 17.29 18.98 13.04
C ARG A 229 18.35 17.92 12.72
N GLY A 230 18.15 16.68 13.16
CA GLY A 230 19.10 15.57 13.03
C GLY A 230 19.86 15.27 14.32
N VAL A 231 21.09 14.75 14.19
CA VAL A 231 21.88 14.24 15.32
C VAL A 231 22.37 15.39 16.22
N GLY A 232 21.95 15.40 17.49
CA GLY A 232 22.43 16.31 18.53
C GLY A 232 23.23 15.57 19.59
N GLU A 233 24.16 16.25 20.26
CA GLU A 233 24.79 15.70 21.47
C GLU A 233 23.74 15.54 22.57
N ALA A 234 23.84 14.45 23.33
CA ALA A 234 22.94 14.22 24.44
C ALA A 234 23.30 15.15 25.61
N SER A 235 22.32 15.89 26.13
CA SER A 235 22.45 16.73 27.33
C SER A 235 21.35 16.40 28.35
N ASP A 236 21.54 16.78 29.60
CA ASP A 236 20.55 16.55 30.66
C ASP A 236 19.28 17.40 30.49
N ASP A 237 19.37 18.50 29.72
CA ASP A 237 18.25 19.41 29.43
C ASP A 237 17.35 18.96 28.26
N LEU A 238 17.53 17.74 27.76
CA LEU A 238 16.80 17.27 26.59
C LEU A 238 15.30 17.06 26.86
N PRO A 239 14.43 17.29 25.85
CA PRO A 239 13.03 16.94 25.96
C PRO A 239 12.88 15.44 26.24
N ALA A 240 12.30 15.10 27.40
CA ALA A 240 11.83 13.74 27.63
C ALA A 240 10.66 13.45 26.67
N PRO A 241 10.67 12.36 25.86
CA PRO A 241 11.52 11.17 25.96
C PRO A 241 12.31 10.85 24.66
N TRP A 242 13.30 11.68 24.27
CA TRP A 242 14.15 11.34 23.13
C TRP A 242 15.15 10.21 23.49
N PRO A 243 15.26 9.15 22.66
CA PRO A 243 16.15 8.04 22.97
C PRO A 243 17.61 8.47 22.82
N VAL A 244 18.43 8.18 23.84
CA VAL A 244 19.87 8.40 23.81
C VAL A 244 20.56 7.20 23.14
N ILE A 245 21.35 7.48 22.12
CA ILE A 245 22.02 6.51 21.24
C ILE A 245 23.53 6.71 21.33
N SER A 246 24.31 5.63 21.31
CA SER A 246 25.78 5.75 21.25
C SER A 246 26.22 6.21 19.86
N GLY A 247 27.33 6.94 19.78
CA GLY A 247 27.91 7.32 18.50
C GLY A 247 28.29 6.12 17.65
N GLN A 248 28.78 5.04 18.27
CA GLN A 248 29.07 3.78 17.58
C GLN A 248 27.82 3.22 16.88
N THR A 249 26.67 3.20 17.55
CA THR A 249 25.41 2.75 16.93
C THR A 249 25.07 3.59 15.70
N LEU A 250 25.20 4.92 15.76
CA LEU A 250 24.90 5.80 14.62
C LEU A 250 25.85 5.55 13.44
N ILE A 251 27.12 5.32 13.71
CA ILE A 251 28.14 4.97 12.71
C ILE A 251 27.85 3.61 12.07
N ASP A 252 27.54 2.60 12.89
CA ASP A 252 27.19 1.25 12.42
C ASP A 252 25.93 1.29 11.55
N MET A 253 24.90 2.01 12.00
CA MET A 253 23.68 2.24 11.23
C MET A 253 23.98 2.89 9.88
N GLU A 254 24.85 3.89 9.80
CA GLU A 254 25.22 4.52 8.52
C GLU A 254 25.92 3.52 7.57
N ARG A 255 26.66 2.56 8.13
CA ARG A 255 27.36 1.49 7.41
C ARG A 255 26.47 0.28 7.08
N ASP A 256 25.21 0.30 7.47
CA ASP A 256 24.28 -0.86 7.38
C ASP A 256 24.72 -2.08 8.22
N ASP A 257 25.50 -1.85 9.27
CA ASP A 257 25.95 -2.90 10.19
C ASP A 257 25.05 -2.92 11.44
N TYR A 258 24.43 -4.07 11.70
CA TYR A 258 23.55 -4.29 12.85
C TYR A 258 23.94 -5.55 13.62
N THR A 259 25.19 -5.98 13.47
CA THR A 259 25.71 -7.21 14.09
C THR A 259 25.87 -7.09 15.61
N SER A 260 26.22 -5.89 16.09
CA SER A 260 26.33 -5.58 17.52
C SER A 260 24.96 -5.63 18.21
N PRO A 261 24.81 -6.34 19.35
CA PRO A 261 23.56 -6.34 20.12
C PRO A 261 23.14 -4.95 20.60
N GLN A 262 24.10 -4.09 20.95
CA GLN A 262 23.83 -2.72 21.35
C GLN A 262 23.25 -1.93 20.17
N THR A 263 23.89 -2.04 19.00
CA THR A 263 23.46 -1.39 17.76
C THR A 263 22.06 -1.86 17.37
N ALA A 264 21.78 -3.16 17.42
CA ALA A 264 20.45 -3.71 17.14
C ALA A 264 19.36 -3.17 18.10
N ALA A 265 19.65 -3.10 19.40
CA ALA A 265 18.69 -2.61 20.40
C ALA A 265 18.44 -1.09 20.28
N GLN A 266 19.50 -0.31 20.13
CA GLN A 266 19.42 1.14 20.05
C GLN A 266 18.83 1.61 18.71
N SER A 267 19.21 1.00 17.59
CA SER A 267 18.62 1.30 16.27
C SER A 267 17.12 0.98 16.22
N LYS A 268 16.67 -0.12 16.84
CA LYS A 268 15.24 -0.45 16.99
C LYS A 268 14.49 0.63 17.78
N THR A 269 15.10 1.10 18.85
CA THR A 269 14.52 2.16 19.69
C THR A 269 14.43 3.48 18.93
N LEU A 270 15.52 3.88 18.27
CA LEU A 270 15.60 5.08 17.47
C LEU A 270 14.59 5.07 16.31
N MET A 271 14.58 4.03 15.48
CA MET A 271 13.67 3.95 14.34
C MET A 271 12.21 3.92 14.79
N ARG A 272 11.88 3.24 15.90
CA ARG A 272 10.52 3.30 16.44
C ARG A 272 10.12 4.72 16.84
N PHE A 273 11.02 5.45 17.49
CA PHE A 273 10.79 6.85 17.86
C PHE A 273 10.55 7.71 16.61
N LEU A 274 11.43 7.63 15.61
CA LEU A 274 11.32 8.42 14.38
C LEU A 274 10.06 8.08 13.58
N LEU A 275 9.78 6.79 13.35
CA LEU A 275 8.59 6.36 12.62
C LEU A 275 7.32 6.84 13.31
N ASN A 276 7.22 6.69 14.64
CA ASN A 276 6.05 7.18 15.38
C ASN A 276 5.89 8.70 15.29
N HIS A 277 6.99 9.44 15.37
CA HIS A 277 6.99 10.90 15.24
C HIS A 277 6.45 11.31 13.86
N TYR A 278 7.02 10.80 12.77
CA TYR A 278 6.62 11.15 11.40
C TYR A 278 5.23 10.64 11.02
N LEU A 279 4.74 9.57 11.66
CA LEU A 279 3.35 9.09 11.48
C LEU A 279 2.31 9.93 12.24
N GLY A 280 2.74 10.91 13.03
CA GLY A 280 1.83 11.78 13.80
C GLY A 280 0.92 11.01 14.76
N GLY A 281 1.42 9.89 15.32
CA GLY A 281 0.64 9.03 16.20
C GLY A 281 -0.29 8.02 15.50
N THR A 282 -0.32 7.98 14.17
CA THR A 282 -1.05 6.93 13.44
C THR A 282 -0.42 5.57 13.69
N PRO A 283 -1.12 4.59 14.30
CA PRO A 283 -0.54 3.28 14.56
C PRO A 283 -0.38 2.47 13.28
N LEU A 284 0.60 1.57 13.28
CA LEU A 284 0.79 0.57 12.24
C LEU A 284 -0.10 -0.64 12.53
N ALA A 285 -0.95 -1.01 11.57
CA ALA A 285 -1.87 -2.14 11.66
C ALA A 285 -1.12 -3.46 11.81
N THR A 286 0.01 -3.63 11.12
CA THR A 286 0.87 -4.82 11.25
C THR A 286 1.39 -5.04 12.67
N ARG A 287 1.67 -3.94 13.39
CA ARG A 287 2.05 -4.01 14.80
C ARG A 287 0.90 -4.45 15.69
N GLN A 288 -0.33 -3.97 15.41
CA GLN A 288 -1.51 -4.39 16.15
C GLN A 288 -1.77 -5.89 15.97
N ILE A 289 -1.67 -6.39 14.74
CA ILE A 289 -1.81 -7.82 14.42
C ILE A 289 -0.79 -8.66 15.21
N LEU A 290 0.49 -8.24 15.24
CA LEU A 290 1.51 -8.95 16.02
C LEU A 290 1.18 -9.00 17.53
N ILE A 291 0.70 -7.89 18.09
CA ILE A 291 0.29 -7.83 19.49
C ILE A 291 -0.88 -8.78 19.75
N ASP A 292 -1.84 -8.85 18.83
CA ASP A 292 -3.03 -9.68 18.99
C ASP A 292 -2.69 -11.18 18.81
N LEU A 293 -1.76 -11.53 17.92
CA LEU A 293 -1.25 -12.89 17.77
C LEU A 293 -0.45 -13.38 18.99
N GLN A 294 0.27 -12.49 19.67
CA GLN A 294 1.02 -12.83 20.90
C GLN A 294 0.14 -12.98 22.15
N LYS A 295 -1.14 -12.57 22.07
CA LYS A 295 -2.13 -12.71 23.15
C LYS A 295 -2.99 -13.98 23.02
N LEU A 296 -2.89 -14.69 21.90
CA LEU A 296 -3.54 -15.98 21.64
C LEU A 296 -2.67 -17.13 22.17
#